data_AF-A0A183CIM0-F1
#
_entry.id   AF-A0A183CIM0-F1
#
_cell.length_a   1.000
_cell.length_b   1.000
_cell.length_c   1.000
_cell.angle_alpha   90.00
_cell.angle_beta   90.00
_cell.angle_gamma   90.00
#
_symmetry.space_group_name_H-M   'P 1'
#
loop_
_entity.id
_entity.type
_entity.pdbx_description
1 polymer ?
#
loop_
_entity_poly.entity_id
_entity_poly.type
_entity_poly.pdbx_seq_one_letter_code
_entity_poly.pdbx_strand_id
1 'polypeptide(L)'
;MATTAANVANVQDAANRMRISSIEQTCAANSGHPTSSCSAAEIVATLFFAEMRYDVQEPRSVAADRFILSKGHACPILYAAWEEAGLLSREQVLSLRKIDSDIEGHPTPRLNFIDVATGSLGQGLSCAAGMAYAGKYVDKASYRVYCLMGDGESAG
;
A
#
# COMPACT_ATOMS: atom_id res chain seq x y z
N MET A 1 3.25 2.60 20.87
CA MET A 1 4.60 2.93 21.39
C MET A 1 4.77 4.43 21.34
N ALA A 2 5.54 5.05 22.25
CA ALA A 2 5.84 6.48 22.15
C ALA A 2 6.74 6.72 20.91
N THR A 3 6.31 7.59 20.00
CA THR A 3 7.09 7.96 18.81
C THR A 3 8.35 8.72 19.22
N THR A 4 9.52 8.14 18.97
CA THR A 4 10.81 8.81 19.22
C THR A 4 11.20 9.68 18.04
N ALA A 5 12.04 10.70 18.26
CA ALA A 5 12.56 11.54 17.18
C ALA A 5 13.30 10.72 16.10
N ALA A 6 14.02 9.67 16.51
CA ALA A 6 14.69 8.73 15.61
C ALA A 6 13.68 7.94 14.73
N ASN A 7 12.53 7.54 15.30
CA ASN A 7 11.49 6.87 14.53
C ASN A 7 10.85 7.80 13.49
N VAL A 8 10.65 9.08 13.83
CA VAL A 8 10.14 10.08 12.88
C VAL A 8 11.09 10.26 11.71
N ALA A 9 12.39 10.39 11.97
CA ALA A 9 13.40 10.54 10.93
C ALA A 9 13.44 9.32 9.98
N ASN A 10 13.42 8.10 10.53
CA ASN A 10 13.40 6.87 9.73
C ASN A 10 12.17 6.78 8.81
N VAL A 11 10.98 7.16 9.31
CA VAL A 11 9.74 7.18 8.53
C VAL A 11 9.81 8.24 7.42
N GLN A 12 10.37 9.42 7.71
CA GLN A 12 10.57 10.48 6.70
C GLN A 12 11.53 10.03 5.59
N ASP A 13 12.63 9.39 5.95
CA ASP A 13 13.60 8.87 4.99
C ASP A 13 13.00 7.75 4.13
N ALA A 14 12.21 6.85 4.72
CA ALA A 14 11.46 5.84 3.99
C ALA A 14 10.45 6.48 3.02
N ALA A 15 9.68 7.48 3.46
CA ALA A 15 8.77 8.21 2.59
C ALA A 15 9.49 8.84 1.38
N ASN A 16 10.68 9.41 1.59
CA ASN A 16 11.49 9.97 0.51
C ASN A 16 12.01 8.91 -0.47
N ARG A 17 12.52 7.77 0.03
CA ARG A 17 12.91 6.64 -0.83
C ARG A 17 11.73 6.12 -1.64
N MET A 18 10.55 6.01 -1.02
CA MET A 18 9.35 5.54 -1.69
C MET A 18 8.83 6.53 -2.75
N ARG A 19 9.00 7.84 -2.55
CA ARG A 19 8.74 8.85 -3.60
C ARG A 19 9.65 8.64 -4.80
N ILE A 20 10.96 8.51 -4.55
CA ILE A 20 11.97 8.29 -5.59
C ILE A 20 11.62 7.03 -6.39
N SER A 21 11.36 5.92 -5.70
CA SER A 21 10.94 4.66 -6.32
C SER A 21 9.65 4.84 -7.14
N SER A 22 8.62 5.48 -6.60
CA SER A 22 7.37 5.73 -7.33
C SER A 22 7.59 6.52 -8.64
N ILE A 23 8.45 7.54 -8.61
CA ILE A 23 8.82 8.31 -9.80
C ILE A 23 9.52 7.40 -10.80
N GLU A 24 10.54 6.67 -10.37
CA GLU A 24 11.34 5.80 -11.26
C GLU A 24 10.51 4.67 -11.88
N GLN A 25 9.61 4.04 -11.11
CA GLN A 25 8.66 3.03 -11.62
C GLN A 25 7.80 3.62 -12.75
N THR A 26 7.20 4.79 -12.53
CA THR A 26 6.32 5.42 -13.54
C THR A 26 7.09 5.94 -14.75
N CYS A 27 8.31 6.42 -14.56
CA CYS A 27 9.22 6.78 -15.65
C CYS A 27 9.60 5.56 -16.50
N ALA A 28 9.97 4.44 -15.88
CA ALA A 28 10.31 3.20 -16.58
C ALA A 28 9.12 2.62 -17.36
N ALA A 29 7.91 2.76 -16.83
CA ALA A 29 6.67 2.35 -17.47
C ALA A 29 6.16 3.34 -18.54
N ASN A 30 6.76 4.55 -18.63
CA ASN A 30 6.28 5.68 -19.43
C ASN A 30 4.80 6.03 -19.18
N SER A 31 4.29 5.74 -17.97
CA SER A 31 2.89 5.90 -17.58
C SER A 31 2.69 5.69 -16.07
N GLY A 32 1.66 6.29 -15.49
CA GLY A 32 1.31 6.13 -14.07
C GLY A 32 0.98 7.45 -13.37
N HIS A 33 0.89 7.42 -12.04
CA HIS A 33 0.44 8.55 -11.22
C HIS A 33 1.46 8.88 -10.11
N PRO A 34 2.64 9.41 -10.45
CA PRO A 34 3.68 9.71 -9.46
C PRO A 34 3.24 10.79 -8.46
N THR A 35 2.48 11.80 -8.90
CA THR A 35 1.99 12.87 -8.01
C THR A 35 0.99 12.33 -6.97
N SER A 36 0.05 11.48 -7.37
CA SER A 36 -0.86 10.78 -6.46
C SER A 36 -0.14 9.85 -5.48
N SER A 37 1.01 9.31 -5.87
CA SER A 37 1.86 8.46 -5.03
C SER A 37 2.63 9.31 -4.00
N CYS A 38 3.23 10.41 -4.45
CA CYS A 38 4.00 11.33 -3.60
C CYS A 38 3.16 11.99 -2.50
N SER A 39 1.87 12.28 -2.76
CA SER A 39 0.97 12.83 -1.75
C SER A 39 0.61 11.85 -0.64
N ALA A 40 0.83 10.55 -0.86
CA ALA A 40 0.54 9.49 0.11
C ALA A 40 1.79 9.00 0.87
N ALA A 41 2.98 9.51 0.56
CA ALA A 41 4.24 8.89 0.99
C ALA A 41 4.39 8.80 2.52
N GLU A 42 4.19 9.89 3.27
CA GLU A 42 4.28 9.84 4.74
C GLU A 42 3.20 8.95 5.35
N ILE A 43 1.99 8.96 4.79
CA ILE A 43 0.87 8.14 5.29
C ILE A 43 1.24 6.66 5.15
N VAL A 44 1.65 6.25 3.96
CA VAL A 44 2.01 4.85 3.69
C VAL A 44 3.26 4.45 4.49
N ALA A 45 4.28 5.30 4.55
CA ALA A 45 5.48 5.02 5.34
C ALA A 45 5.18 4.87 6.84
N THR A 46 4.32 5.73 7.40
CA THR A 46 3.90 5.63 8.81
C THR A 46 3.14 4.33 9.06
N LEU A 47 2.21 3.98 8.17
CA LEU A 47 1.47 2.73 8.29
C LEU A 47 2.38 1.51 8.21
N PHE A 48 3.25 1.43 7.20
CA PHE A 48 4.09 0.26 6.96
C PHE A 48 5.24 0.10 7.96
N PHE A 49 5.80 1.19 8.48
CA PHE A 49 7.05 1.14 9.23
C PHE A 49 6.93 1.61 10.69
N ALA A 50 5.73 1.98 11.14
CA ALA A 50 5.51 2.40 12.53
C ALA A 50 4.21 1.90 13.17
N GLU A 51 3.13 1.74 12.40
CA GLU A 51 1.79 1.52 12.97
C GLU A 51 1.22 0.12 12.73
N MET A 52 1.27 -0.39 11.50
CA MET A 52 0.68 -1.69 11.16
C MET A 52 1.51 -2.85 11.70
N ARG A 53 0.83 -3.92 12.09
CA ARG A 53 1.43 -5.21 12.45
C ARG A 53 1.20 -6.20 11.32
N TYR A 54 2.27 -6.62 10.66
CA TYR A 54 2.23 -7.64 9.61
C TYR A 54 3.58 -8.35 9.55
N ASP A 55 3.60 -9.52 8.91
CA ASP A 55 4.82 -10.24 8.59
C ASP A 55 5.09 -10.10 7.09
N VAL A 56 6.30 -9.66 6.73
CA VAL A 56 6.74 -9.54 5.34
C VAL A 56 6.76 -10.90 4.64
N GLN A 57 7.12 -11.96 5.36
CA GLN A 57 7.17 -13.33 4.82
C GLN A 57 5.78 -13.99 4.75
N GLU A 58 4.81 -13.49 5.51
CA GLU A 58 3.42 -13.96 5.49
C GLU A 58 2.42 -12.79 5.34
N PRO A 59 2.38 -12.08 4.19
CA PRO A 59 1.51 -10.90 4.03
C PRO A 59 0.00 -11.20 4.15
N ARG A 60 -0.40 -12.45 3.91
CA ARG A 60 -1.80 -12.92 4.05
C ARG A 60 -2.12 -13.48 5.42
N SER A 61 -1.22 -13.37 6.39
CA SER A 61 -1.46 -13.89 7.73
C SER A 61 -2.80 -13.38 8.28
N VAL A 62 -3.59 -14.28 8.88
CA VAL A 62 -4.92 -13.95 9.44
C VAL A 62 -4.83 -12.97 10.61
N ALA A 63 -3.65 -12.86 11.23
CA ALA A 63 -3.38 -11.94 12.34
C ALA A 63 -2.85 -10.57 11.89
N ALA A 64 -2.48 -10.41 10.62
CA ALA A 64 -1.92 -9.16 10.12
C ALA A 64 -2.98 -8.06 10.01
N ASP A 65 -2.58 -6.82 10.29
CA ASP A 65 -3.37 -5.67 9.93
C ASP A 65 -3.53 -5.61 8.40
N ARG A 66 -4.69 -5.12 7.94
CA ARG A 66 -5.04 -5.05 6.51
C ARG A 66 -4.85 -3.62 6.00
N PHE A 67 -4.29 -3.48 4.82
CA PHE A 67 -4.16 -2.19 4.13
C PHE A 67 -4.84 -2.23 2.77
N ILE A 68 -5.81 -1.34 2.56
CA ILE A 68 -6.51 -1.18 1.29
C ILE A 68 -6.15 0.18 0.71
N LEU A 69 -5.49 0.17 -0.45
CA LEU A 69 -5.26 1.37 -1.24
C LEU A 69 -6.47 1.63 -2.14
N SER A 70 -7.53 2.26 -1.62
CA SER A 70 -8.76 2.56 -2.36
C SER A 70 -8.52 3.49 -3.55
N LYS A 71 -7.64 4.48 -3.38
CA LYS A 71 -7.06 5.27 -4.48
C LYS A 71 -6.05 4.47 -5.30
N GLY A 72 -6.47 3.34 -5.87
CA GLY A 72 -5.59 2.32 -6.46
C GLY A 72 -4.69 2.80 -7.59
N HIS A 73 -5.02 3.92 -8.23
CA HIS A 73 -4.16 4.55 -9.23
C HIS A 73 -2.80 5.02 -8.66
N ALA A 74 -2.69 5.19 -7.34
CA ALA A 74 -1.45 5.44 -6.61
C ALA A 74 -0.66 4.15 -6.30
N CYS A 75 -0.91 3.02 -6.97
CA CYS A 75 -0.22 1.75 -6.72
C CYS A 75 1.33 1.81 -6.69
N PRO A 76 2.05 2.73 -7.38
CA PRO A 76 3.50 2.78 -7.25
C PRO A 76 3.99 3.01 -5.81
N ILE A 77 3.26 3.77 -4.98
CA ILE A 77 3.64 3.96 -3.57
C ILE A 77 3.48 2.68 -2.74
N LEU A 78 2.49 1.84 -3.09
CA LEU A 78 2.28 0.56 -2.43
C LEU A 78 3.39 -0.43 -2.82
N TYR A 79 3.77 -0.48 -4.09
CA TYR A 79 4.89 -1.32 -4.54
C TYR A 79 6.22 -0.84 -3.93
N ALA A 80 6.42 0.47 -3.85
CA ALA A 80 7.59 1.04 -3.17
C ALA A 80 7.63 0.70 -1.67
N ALA A 81 6.47 0.65 -1.00
CA ALA A 81 6.42 0.23 0.41
C ALA A 81 6.82 -1.24 0.59
N TRP A 82 6.37 -2.12 -0.30
CA TRP A 82 6.76 -3.54 -0.28
C TRP A 82 8.19 -3.80 -0.77
N GLU A 83 8.74 -2.94 -1.62
CA GLU A 83 10.18 -2.90 -1.94
C GLU A 83 11.00 -2.53 -0.69
N GLU A 84 10.62 -1.43 -0.03
CA GLU A 84 11.29 -0.95 1.18
C GLU A 84 11.17 -1.94 2.35
N ALA A 85 10.04 -2.66 2.46
CA ALA A 85 9.85 -3.74 3.43
C ALA A 85 10.65 -5.02 3.10
N GLY A 86 11.23 -5.12 1.90
CA GLY A 86 12.07 -6.24 1.46
C GLY A 86 11.31 -7.42 0.83
N LEU A 87 10.02 -7.26 0.49
CA LEU A 87 9.25 -8.30 -0.21
C LEU A 87 9.44 -8.24 -1.73
N LEU A 88 9.46 -7.03 -2.29
CA LEU A 88 9.69 -6.81 -3.72
C LEU A 88 11.14 -6.42 -3.98
N SER A 89 11.69 -6.92 -5.07
CA SER A 89 12.99 -6.49 -5.57
C SER A 89 12.87 -5.19 -6.37
N ARG A 90 14.02 -4.51 -6.52
CA ARG A 90 14.14 -3.33 -7.36
C ARG A 90 13.74 -3.60 -8.82
N GLU A 91 14.11 -4.76 -9.35
CA GLU A 91 13.79 -5.17 -10.72
C GLU A 91 12.27 -5.37 -10.88
N GLN A 92 11.62 -6.00 -9.89
CA GLN A 92 10.18 -6.20 -9.89
C GLN A 92 9.44 -4.86 -9.94
N VAL A 93 9.75 -3.91 -9.05
CA VAL A 93 9.02 -2.63 -9.07
C VAL A 93 9.24 -1.85 -10.37
N LEU A 94 10.44 -1.89 -10.95
CA LEU A 94 10.74 -1.24 -12.25
C LEU A 94 10.10 -1.97 -13.45
N SER A 95 9.47 -3.12 -13.24
CA SER A 95 8.69 -3.83 -14.25
C SER A 95 7.22 -3.38 -14.32
N LEU A 96 6.85 -2.31 -13.58
CA LEU A 96 5.51 -1.72 -13.57
C LEU A 96 4.88 -1.67 -14.98
N ARG A 97 3.67 -2.21 -15.10
CA ARG A 97 2.82 -2.22 -16.32
C ARG A 97 3.38 -3.00 -17.52
N LYS A 98 4.49 -3.73 -17.37
CA LYS A 98 4.93 -4.66 -18.42
C LYS A 98 3.97 -5.85 -18.50
N ILE A 99 3.77 -6.37 -19.71
CA ILE A 99 2.79 -7.44 -19.98
C ILE A 99 3.10 -8.76 -19.25
N ASP A 100 4.38 -8.99 -18.97
CA ASP A 100 4.95 -10.15 -18.30
C ASP A 100 5.19 -9.91 -16.80
N SER A 101 4.75 -8.77 -16.26
CA SER A 101 4.89 -8.42 -14.85
C SER A 101 3.59 -8.59 -14.07
N ASP A 102 3.71 -9.06 -12.82
CA ASP A 102 2.62 -9.00 -11.83
C ASP A 102 2.45 -7.59 -11.23
N ILE A 103 3.41 -6.67 -11.43
CA ILE A 103 3.35 -5.29 -10.96
C ILE A 103 2.48 -4.48 -11.92
N GLU A 104 1.17 -4.57 -11.72
CA GLU A 104 0.16 -3.99 -12.60
C GLU A 104 -0.10 -2.49 -12.33
N GLY A 105 -0.78 -1.82 -13.27
CA GLY A 105 -1.11 -0.40 -13.18
C GLY A 105 -2.16 -0.03 -12.11
N HIS A 106 -2.75 -1.03 -11.46
CA HIS A 106 -3.61 -0.95 -10.28
C HIS A 106 -3.36 -2.18 -9.39
N PRO A 107 -3.65 -2.13 -8.08
CA PRO A 107 -3.47 -3.27 -7.18
C PRO A 107 -4.35 -4.45 -7.61
N THR A 108 -3.80 -5.66 -7.67
CA THR A 108 -4.56 -6.89 -7.95
C THR A 108 -4.17 -8.03 -7.00
N PRO A 109 -5.11 -8.95 -6.68
CA PRO A 109 -4.85 -10.04 -5.73
C PRO A 109 -3.95 -11.17 -6.28
N ARG A 110 -3.39 -11.01 -7.49
CA ARG A 110 -2.28 -11.86 -7.98
C ARG A 110 -1.07 -11.75 -7.07
N LEU A 111 -0.84 -10.54 -6.54
CA LEU A 111 0.16 -10.29 -5.52
C LEU A 111 -0.43 -10.65 -4.16
N ASN A 112 0.29 -11.48 -3.39
CA ASN A 112 -0.21 -12.01 -2.12
C ASN A 112 -0.46 -10.94 -1.06
N PHE A 113 0.24 -9.81 -1.12
CA PHE A 113 0.06 -8.67 -0.23
C PHE A 113 -1.12 -7.74 -0.60
N ILE A 114 -1.93 -8.10 -1.59
CA ILE A 114 -3.13 -7.39 -1.99
C ILE A 114 -4.34 -8.32 -1.84
N ASP A 115 -5.31 -7.89 -1.03
CA ASP A 115 -6.54 -8.65 -0.80
C ASP A 115 -7.61 -8.37 -1.87
N VAL A 116 -7.71 -7.12 -2.33
CA VAL A 116 -8.76 -6.66 -3.25
C VAL A 116 -8.20 -5.77 -4.34
N ALA A 117 -8.76 -5.89 -5.55
CA ALA A 117 -8.44 -4.99 -6.63
C ALA A 117 -9.17 -3.64 -6.45
N THR A 118 -8.47 -2.52 -6.65
CA THR A 118 -8.99 -1.16 -6.37
C THR A 118 -8.82 -0.20 -7.55
N GLY A 119 -8.89 -0.72 -8.79
CA GLY A 119 -8.82 0.12 -10.00
C GLY A 119 -10.05 1.02 -10.19
N SER A 120 -11.20 0.65 -9.62
CA SER A 120 -12.41 1.48 -9.58
C SER A 120 -12.50 2.20 -8.23
N LEU A 121 -12.54 3.53 -8.27
CA LEU A 121 -12.64 4.38 -7.08
C LEU A 121 -13.95 4.13 -6.31
N GLY A 122 -13.90 4.27 -4.98
CA GLY A 122 -15.04 4.16 -4.08
C GLY A 122 -15.32 2.74 -3.59
N GLN A 123 -14.67 1.72 -4.17
CA GLN A 123 -14.90 0.32 -3.80
C GLN A 123 -14.09 -0.12 -2.57
N GLY A 124 -12.89 0.44 -2.38
CA GLY A 124 -11.96 -0.02 -1.34
C GLY A 124 -12.50 0.17 0.07
N LEU A 125 -13.21 1.27 0.34
CA LEU A 125 -13.82 1.50 1.67
C LEU A 125 -14.88 0.45 2.02
N SER A 126 -15.70 0.03 1.03
CA SER A 126 -16.70 -1.00 1.23
C SER A 126 -16.04 -2.35 1.58
N CYS A 127 -14.99 -2.72 0.85
CA CYS A 127 -14.20 -3.92 1.16
C CYS A 127 -13.55 -3.84 2.54
N ALA A 128 -12.95 -2.69 2.88
CA ALA A 128 -12.33 -2.46 4.18
C ALA A 128 -13.34 -2.59 5.33
N ALA A 129 -14.56 -2.06 5.16
CA ALA A 129 -15.64 -2.21 6.14
C ALA A 129 -16.04 -3.68 6.32
N GLY A 130 -16.12 -4.46 5.23
CA GLY A 130 -16.36 -5.90 5.29
C GLY A 130 -15.27 -6.66 6.06
N MET A 131 -13.99 -6.35 5.79
CA MET A 131 -12.86 -6.94 6.52
C MET A 131 -12.88 -6.56 8.00
N ALA A 132 -13.16 -5.30 8.33
CA ALA A 132 -13.24 -4.85 9.71
C ALA A 132 -14.42 -5.50 10.46
N TYR A 133 -15.56 -5.70 9.78
CA TYR A 133 -16.71 -6.41 10.32
C TYR A 133 -16.37 -7.87 10.62
N ALA A 134 -15.74 -8.57 9.67
CA ALA A 134 -15.28 -9.95 9.86
C ALA A 134 -14.32 -10.04 11.05
N GLY A 135 -13.30 -9.18 11.12
CA GLY A 135 -12.33 -9.16 12.21
C GLY A 135 -12.97 -8.95 13.58
N LYS A 136 -13.94 -8.01 13.67
CA LYS A 136 -14.61 -7.68 14.92
C LYS A 136 -15.62 -8.73 15.37
N TYR A 137 -16.47 -9.21 14.47
CA TYR A 137 -17.67 -9.97 14.83
C TYR A 137 -17.57 -11.46 14.53
N VAL A 138 -16.75 -11.85 13.55
CA VAL A 138 -16.58 -13.26 13.13
C VAL A 138 -15.30 -13.82 13.73
N ASP A 139 -14.16 -13.27 13.36
CA ASP A 139 -12.84 -13.78 13.76
C ASP A 139 -12.54 -13.45 15.22
N LYS A 140 -13.15 -12.39 15.75
CA LYS A 140 -12.85 -11.81 17.08
C LYS A 140 -11.35 -11.56 17.25
N ALA A 141 -10.72 -11.08 16.20
CA ALA A 141 -9.29 -10.85 16.12
C ALA A 141 -8.92 -9.41 16.52
N SER A 142 -7.64 -9.20 16.83
CA SER A 142 -7.11 -7.88 17.20
C SER A 142 -6.56 -7.07 16.02
N TYR A 143 -6.61 -7.63 14.79
CA TYR A 143 -6.12 -6.91 13.61
C TYR A 143 -6.96 -5.68 13.33
N ARG A 144 -6.33 -4.69 12.71
CA ARG A 144 -6.94 -3.44 12.28
C ARG A 144 -6.97 -3.39 10.76
N VAL A 145 -7.90 -2.61 10.23
CA VAL A 145 -8.05 -2.40 8.78
C VAL A 145 -7.85 -0.91 8.51
N TYR A 146 -6.90 -0.60 7.64
CA TYR A 146 -6.57 0.76 7.20
C TYR A 146 -6.95 0.89 5.73
N CYS A 147 -7.69 1.94 5.39
CA CYS A 147 -8.11 2.23 4.02
C CYS A 147 -7.68 3.64 3.65
N LEU A 148 -6.88 3.78 2.59
CA LEU A 148 -6.43 5.07 2.08
C LEU A 148 -7.25 5.46 0.84
N MET A 149 -7.92 6.60 0.91
CA MET A 149 -8.79 7.14 -0.12
C MET A 149 -8.28 8.46 -0.68
N GLY A 150 -8.70 8.77 -1.91
CA GLY A 150 -8.57 10.13 -2.46
C GLY A 150 -9.68 11.06 -1.94
N ASP A 151 -9.43 12.35 -1.92
CA ASP A 151 -10.44 13.37 -1.64
C ASP A 151 -11.53 13.39 -2.73
N GLY A 152 -11.14 13.37 -4.01
CA GLY A 152 -12.09 13.27 -5.13
C GLY A 152 -12.89 11.96 -5.15
N GLU A 153 -12.34 10.88 -4.60
CA GLU A 153 -13.04 9.59 -4.39
C GLU A 153 -14.09 9.68 -3.28
N SER A 154 -13.85 10.53 -2.27
CA SER A 154 -14.74 10.68 -1.10
C SER A 154 -15.96 11.56 -1.36
N ALA A 155 -15.96 12.31 -2.46
CA ALA A 155 -17.01 13.26 -2.81
C ALA A 155 -18.19 12.65 -3.58
N GLY A 156 -18.10 11.36 -3.94
CA GLY A 156 -19.12 10.61 -4.68
C GLY A 156 -20.17 9.93 -3.83
#